data_AF-A0A8T5UBH2-F1
#
_entry.id   AF-A0A8T5UBH2-F1
#
_cell.length_a   1.000
_cell.length_b   1.000
_cell.length_c   1.000
_cell.angle_alpha   90.00
_cell.angle_beta   90.00
_cell.angle_gamma   90.00
#
_symmetry.space_group_name_H-M   'P 1'
#
loop_
_entity.id
_entity.type
_entity.pdbx_description
1 polymer ?
#
loop_
_entity_poly.entity_id
_entity_poly.type
_entity_poly.pdbx_seq_one_letter_code
_entity_poly.pdbx_strand_id
1 'polypeptide(L)'
;MKIVFHERYYNSNYAMDPAAAPGRLEGIINVLSINQEFDFVIPNPATTEDILRAHSERHYNYIHRDSLLFELASLAAGGAILAAEEAYKGNPIFAVIRPPGHHASSDSCWGFCYFNNISVSLLKLYSEGKIKSAFVLDFDLHTGDGNINILTFRNDDFRAKILNPDSSGRTGYIKEVQTYMEELDNIDIFVASAGFDQGIEDWGHLLYPEDYLELGKLMKKYSEKLCEGRRYALLEGGYNHEVLPKNVNSFCQGFK
;
A
#
# COMPACT_ATOMS: atom_id res chain seq x y z
N MET A 1 5.95 -14.16 7.77
CA MET A 1 5.92 -12.90 7.00
C MET A 1 5.81 -11.76 8.00
N LYS A 2 6.49 -10.62 7.81
CA LYS A 2 6.39 -9.52 8.78
C LYS A 2 5.14 -8.66 8.53
N ILE A 3 4.64 -8.01 9.58
CA ILE A 3 3.55 -7.03 9.57
C ILE A 3 4.06 -5.72 10.19
N VAL A 4 4.02 -4.62 9.44
CA VAL A 4 4.33 -3.30 9.98
C VAL A 4 3.08 -2.73 10.64
N PHE A 5 3.19 -2.36 11.92
CA PHE A 5 2.10 -1.72 12.65
C PHE A 5 2.65 -0.83 13.78
N HIS A 6 1.91 0.24 14.10
CA HIS A 6 2.21 1.11 15.23
C HIS A 6 0.93 1.40 16.03
N GLU A 7 1.00 1.28 17.36
CA GLU A 7 -0.17 1.48 18.24
C GLU A 7 -0.76 2.90 18.17
N ARG A 8 0.04 3.90 17.79
CA ARG A 8 -0.41 5.29 17.55
C ARG A 8 -1.47 5.41 16.44
N TYR A 9 -1.62 4.40 15.59
CA TYR A 9 -2.73 4.34 14.64
C TYR A 9 -4.07 4.08 15.32
N TYR A 10 -4.09 3.48 16.52
CA TYR A 10 -5.32 3.28 17.26
C TYR A 10 -5.84 4.59 17.84
N ASN A 11 -7.17 4.77 17.76
CA ASN A 11 -7.92 5.85 18.41
C ASN A 11 -7.37 7.27 18.15
N SER A 12 -6.65 7.46 17.04
CA SER A 12 -6.11 8.74 16.67
C SER A 12 -7.04 9.46 15.71
N ASN A 13 -7.76 10.45 16.24
CA ASN A 13 -8.75 11.26 15.52
C ASN A 13 -8.08 12.37 14.69
N TYR A 14 -7.18 12.01 13.77
CA TYR A 14 -6.50 12.99 12.89
C TYR A 14 -7.41 13.59 11.82
N ALA A 15 -8.54 12.94 11.54
CA ALA A 15 -9.52 13.39 10.57
C ALA A 15 -10.92 12.82 10.87
N MET A 16 -11.93 13.36 10.18
CA MET A 16 -13.31 12.89 10.25
C MET A 16 -13.68 12.22 8.92
N ASP A 17 -13.16 11.01 8.70
CA ASP A 17 -13.41 10.23 7.50
C ASP A 17 -13.38 8.70 7.78
N PRO A 18 -13.84 7.85 6.85
CA PRO A 18 -13.87 6.41 7.05
C PRO A 18 -12.49 5.77 7.26
N ALA A 19 -11.42 6.25 6.62
CA ALA A 19 -10.07 5.72 6.84
C ALA A 19 -9.55 6.06 8.25
N ALA A 20 -10.02 7.19 8.79
CA ALA A 20 -9.78 7.66 10.14
C ALA A 20 -10.76 7.07 11.18
N ALA A 21 -11.67 6.17 10.82
CA ALA A 21 -12.64 5.63 11.77
C ALA A 21 -11.97 4.77 12.87
N PRO A 22 -12.28 4.99 14.16
CA PRO A 22 -11.86 4.10 15.25
C PRO A 22 -12.36 2.67 15.03
N GLY A 23 -11.59 1.65 15.40
CA GLY A 23 -11.97 0.25 15.21
C GLY A 23 -11.60 -0.36 13.85
N ARG A 24 -11.19 0.46 12.86
CA ARG A 24 -10.88 -0.01 11.50
C ARG A 24 -9.72 -1.00 11.44
N LEU A 25 -8.66 -0.78 12.24
CA LEU A 25 -7.44 -1.60 12.18
C LEU A 25 -7.46 -2.75 13.20
N GLU A 26 -8.25 -2.62 14.26
CA GLU A 26 -8.27 -3.49 15.43
C GLU A 26 -8.63 -4.92 15.04
N GLY A 27 -9.62 -5.08 14.17
CA GLY A 27 -9.98 -6.39 13.63
C GLY A 27 -8.85 -7.03 12.82
N ILE A 28 -8.16 -6.23 11.98
CA ILE A 28 -7.02 -6.69 11.18
C ILE A 28 -5.90 -7.18 12.11
N ILE A 29 -5.52 -6.37 13.09
CA ILE A 29 -4.43 -6.71 14.00
C ILE A 29 -4.79 -7.92 14.85
N ASN A 30 -6.04 -8.05 15.31
CA ASN A 30 -6.49 -9.23 16.05
C ASN A 30 -6.35 -10.52 15.22
N VAL A 31 -6.85 -10.54 13.98
CA VAL A 31 -6.80 -11.77 13.16
C VAL A 31 -5.36 -12.14 12.77
N LEU A 32 -4.52 -11.14 12.49
CA LEU A 32 -3.11 -11.38 12.14
C LEU A 32 -2.27 -11.79 13.35
N SER A 33 -2.55 -11.26 14.55
CA SER A 33 -1.78 -11.58 15.78
C SER A 33 -2.01 -13.00 16.29
N ILE A 34 -3.15 -13.61 15.98
CA ILE A 34 -3.46 -14.99 16.38
C ILE A 34 -2.67 -16.01 15.53
N ASN A 35 -2.27 -15.63 14.32
CA ASN A 35 -1.51 -16.49 13.43
C ASN A 35 0.01 -16.38 13.72
N GLN A 36 0.62 -17.46 14.19
CA GLN A 36 2.05 -17.56 14.52
C GLN A 36 3.00 -17.40 13.31
N GLU A 37 2.47 -17.33 12.09
CA GLU A 37 3.25 -17.08 10.88
C GLU A 37 3.55 -15.59 10.64
N PHE A 38 2.97 -14.68 11.45
CA PHE A 38 3.12 -13.24 11.33
C PHE A 38 3.89 -12.63 12.50
N ASP A 39 4.95 -11.90 12.17
CA ASP A 39 5.78 -11.17 13.15
C ASP A 39 5.55 -9.67 13.00
N PHE A 40 5.32 -8.97 14.11
CA PHE A 40 5.05 -7.53 14.09
C PHE A 40 6.34 -6.72 14.23
N VAL A 41 6.48 -5.67 13.41
CA VAL A 41 7.59 -4.72 13.45
C VAL A 41 7.06 -3.30 13.53
N ILE A 42 7.76 -2.47 14.31
CA ILE A 42 7.37 -1.09 14.60
C ILE A 42 8.14 -0.15 13.68
N PRO A 43 7.46 0.75 12.94
CA PRO A 43 8.11 1.73 12.08
C PRO A 43 8.54 2.98 12.86
N ASN A 44 9.52 3.70 12.30
CA ASN A 44 9.79 5.09 12.66
C ASN A 44 9.07 6.02 11.67
N PRO A 45 8.74 7.28 12.04
CA PRO A 45 8.26 8.27 11.09
C PRO A 45 9.25 8.54 9.96
N ALA A 46 8.73 8.75 8.74
CA ALA A 46 9.49 9.23 7.60
C ALA A 46 10.11 10.60 7.91
N THR A 47 11.34 10.81 7.46
CA THR A 47 12.00 12.11 7.60
C THR A 47 11.42 13.12 6.60
N THR A 48 11.69 14.40 6.82
CA THR A 48 11.38 15.45 5.83
C THR A 48 12.01 15.14 4.48
N GLU A 49 13.25 14.65 4.46
CA GLU A 49 13.93 14.27 3.22
C GLU A 49 13.18 13.14 2.50
N ASP A 50 12.69 12.14 3.23
CA ASP A 50 11.93 11.03 2.65
C ASP A 50 10.62 11.52 2.01
N ILE A 51 9.87 12.38 2.70
CA ILE A 51 8.60 12.92 2.21
C ILE A 51 8.82 13.79 0.97
N LEU A 52 9.86 14.63 0.98
CA LEU A 52 10.19 15.54 -0.13
C LEU A 52 10.69 14.82 -1.39
N ARG A 53 10.96 13.51 -1.34
CA ARG A 53 11.22 12.71 -2.55
C ARG A 53 9.98 12.61 -3.45
N ALA A 54 8.78 12.59 -2.84
CA ALA A 54 7.51 12.39 -3.54
C ALA A 54 6.63 13.65 -3.56
N HIS A 55 6.82 14.56 -2.59
CA HIS A 55 5.95 15.72 -2.38
C HIS A 55 6.71 17.03 -2.46
N SER A 56 6.05 18.10 -2.88
CA SER A 56 6.60 19.44 -2.87
C SER A 56 6.78 19.95 -1.43
N GLU A 57 7.68 20.92 -1.24
CA GLU A 57 7.79 21.63 0.05
C GLU A 57 6.49 22.33 0.43
N ARG A 58 5.74 22.85 -0.54
CA ARG A 58 4.45 23.51 -0.30
C ARG A 58 3.46 22.52 0.31
N HIS A 59 3.34 21.33 -0.27
CA HIS A 59 2.43 20.30 0.21
C HIS A 59 2.86 19.74 1.56
N TYR A 60 4.16 19.46 1.75
CA TYR A 60 4.74 19.11 3.05
C TYR A 60 4.35 20.14 4.13
N ASN A 61 4.60 21.42 3.87
CA ASN A 61 4.30 22.51 4.80
C ASN A 61 2.80 22.70 5.04
N TYR A 62 1.94 22.32 4.08
CA TYR A 62 0.49 22.35 4.26
C TYR A 62 0.06 21.29 5.28
N ILE A 63 0.50 20.05 5.12
CA ILE A 63 0.19 18.94 6.05
C ILE A 63 0.82 19.19 7.43
N HIS A 64 2.03 19.73 7.48
CA HIS A 64 2.77 20.00 8.72
C HIS A 64 2.08 21.00 9.67
N ARG A 65 1.06 21.74 9.21
CA ARG A 65 0.30 22.69 10.05
C ARG A 65 -0.56 21.99 11.08
N ASP A 66 -1.00 20.77 10.80
CA ASP A 66 -1.74 19.95 11.75
C ASP A 66 -0.79 18.92 12.35
N SER A 67 -0.40 19.14 13.60
CA SER A 67 0.63 18.32 14.27
C SER A 67 0.23 16.85 14.39
N LEU A 68 -1.05 16.54 14.66
CA LEU A 68 -1.50 15.16 14.83
C LEU A 68 -1.58 14.44 13.49
N LEU A 69 -2.15 15.12 12.48
CA LEU A 69 -2.18 14.59 11.13
C LEU A 69 -0.78 14.36 10.59
N PHE A 70 0.12 15.33 10.76
CA PHE A 70 1.50 15.22 10.31
C PHE A 70 2.26 14.09 11.02
N GLU A 71 2.09 13.92 12.34
CA GLU A 71 2.67 12.81 13.10
C GLU A 71 2.31 11.46 12.46
N LEU A 72 1.02 11.23 12.20
CA LEU A 72 0.53 9.94 11.72
C LEU A 72 0.80 9.74 10.23
N ALA A 73 0.67 10.77 9.41
CA ALA A 73 1.02 10.71 7.99
C ALA A 73 2.52 10.41 7.80
N SER A 74 3.38 11.01 8.63
CA SER A 74 4.81 10.71 8.62
C SER A 74 5.09 9.28 9.10
N LEU A 75 4.36 8.81 10.13
CA LEU A 75 4.46 7.43 10.61
C LEU A 75 4.01 6.39 9.58
N ALA A 76 2.93 6.65 8.84
CA ALA A 76 2.44 5.81 7.75
C ALA A 76 3.46 5.71 6.61
N ALA A 77 4.00 6.85 6.16
CA ALA A 77 5.05 6.90 5.15
C ALA A 77 6.32 6.17 5.60
N GLY A 78 6.68 6.31 6.89
CA GLY A 78 7.81 5.58 7.47
C GLY A 78 7.59 4.06 7.56
N GLY A 79 6.34 3.65 7.83
CA GLY A 79 5.95 2.24 7.73
C GLY A 79 6.05 1.67 6.32
N ALA A 80 5.73 2.48 5.31
CA ALA A 80 5.91 2.11 3.91
C ALA A 80 7.39 1.97 3.54
N ILE A 81 8.26 2.86 4.02
CA ILE A 81 9.72 2.75 3.84
C ILE A 81 10.25 1.46 4.46
N LEU A 82 9.91 1.18 5.72
CA LEU A 82 10.31 -0.05 6.40
C LEU A 82 9.86 -1.30 5.62
N ALA A 83 8.64 -1.29 5.10
CA ALA A 83 8.13 -2.38 4.27
C ALA A 83 8.93 -2.55 2.97
N ALA A 84 9.21 -1.46 2.26
CA ALA A 84 9.99 -1.51 1.03
C ALA A 84 11.44 -1.98 1.27
N GLU A 85 12.07 -1.55 2.37
CA GLU A 85 13.41 -1.99 2.75
C GLU A 85 13.49 -3.48 3.10
N GLU A 86 12.50 -4.01 3.82
CA GLU A 86 12.42 -5.44 4.12
C GLU A 86 12.13 -6.27 2.86
N ALA A 87 11.22 -5.80 2.01
CA ALA A 87 10.94 -6.43 0.72
C ALA A 87 12.18 -6.47 -0.18
N TYR A 88 12.98 -5.41 -0.22
CA TYR A 88 14.22 -5.38 -0.98
C TYR A 88 15.23 -6.44 -0.52
N LYS A 89 15.24 -6.78 0.79
CA LYS A 89 16.04 -7.88 1.36
C LYS A 89 15.48 -9.27 1.04
N GLY A 90 14.39 -9.37 0.26
CA GLY A 90 13.71 -10.62 -0.07
C GLY A 90 12.68 -11.07 0.98
N ASN A 91 12.36 -10.24 1.97
CA ASN A 91 11.38 -10.56 3.01
C ASN A 91 10.01 -9.99 2.62
N PRO A 92 9.02 -10.82 2.20
CA PRO A 92 7.67 -10.31 1.98
C PRO A 92 7.11 -9.71 3.27
N ILE A 93 6.38 -8.61 3.13
CA ILE A 93 5.92 -7.81 4.27
C ILE A 93 4.65 -7.03 3.92
N PHE A 94 3.73 -6.91 4.87
CA PHE A 94 2.52 -6.11 4.74
C PHE A 94 2.49 -5.00 5.78
N ALA A 95 2.21 -3.77 5.38
CA ALA A 95 2.13 -2.62 6.27
C ALA A 95 0.68 -2.21 6.52
N VAL A 96 0.23 -2.40 7.76
CA VAL A 96 -1.08 -1.94 8.24
C VAL A 96 -0.90 -0.50 8.72
N ILE A 97 -0.87 0.42 7.76
CA ILE A 97 -0.62 1.85 7.97
C ILE A 97 -1.89 2.68 7.88
N ARG A 98 -1.87 3.86 8.51
CA ARG A 98 -2.99 4.81 8.55
C ARG A 98 -2.43 6.21 8.87
N PRO A 99 -2.63 7.23 8.02
CA PRO A 99 -3.54 7.31 6.87
C PRO A 99 -3.08 6.57 5.58
N PRO A 100 -4.02 6.31 4.64
CA PRO A 100 -3.71 5.81 3.28
C PRO A 100 -2.97 6.88 2.44
N GLY A 101 -2.60 6.54 1.19
CA GLY A 101 -1.73 7.39 0.37
C GLY A 101 -2.03 7.50 -1.11
N HIS A 102 -2.76 6.58 -1.75
CA HIS A 102 -2.80 6.47 -3.21
C HIS A 102 -3.42 7.67 -3.97
N HIS A 103 -4.20 8.53 -3.31
CA HIS A 103 -4.77 9.78 -3.87
C HIS A 103 -3.90 11.03 -3.64
N ALA A 104 -2.83 10.93 -2.84
CA ALA A 104 -1.93 12.06 -2.63
C ALA A 104 -1.02 12.24 -3.85
N SER A 105 -1.22 13.34 -4.59
CA SER A 105 -0.35 13.80 -5.67
C SER A 105 0.81 14.63 -5.12
N SER A 106 1.79 14.95 -5.97
CA SER A 106 3.01 15.66 -5.55
C SER A 106 2.78 17.03 -4.88
N ASP A 107 1.78 17.81 -5.30
CA ASP A 107 1.47 19.15 -4.74
C ASP A 107 0.03 19.28 -4.21
N SER A 108 -0.70 18.17 -4.03
CA SER A 108 -2.09 18.18 -3.57
C SER A 108 -2.53 16.84 -3.01
N CYS A 109 -3.53 16.83 -2.13
CA CYS A 109 -4.08 15.59 -1.58
C CYS A 109 -5.61 15.60 -1.49
N TRP A 110 -6.22 14.43 -1.57
CA TRP A 110 -7.65 14.20 -1.40
C TRP A 110 -7.91 12.72 -1.06
N GLY A 111 -9.18 12.30 -0.93
CA GLY A 111 -9.52 10.88 -0.75
C GLY A 111 -8.89 10.24 0.50
N PHE A 112 -8.87 10.97 1.62
CA PHE A 112 -8.29 10.53 2.91
C PHE A 112 -6.76 10.32 2.90
N CYS A 113 -6.12 10.57 1.77
CA CYS A 113 -4.68 10.46 1.59
C CYS A 113 -4.01 11.80 1.84
N TYR A 114 -2.84 11.80 2.47
CA TYR A 114 -2.11 13.02 2.80
C TYR A 114 -0.68 13.01 2.28
N PHE A 115 0.05 11.91 2.49
CA PHE A 115 1.28 11.60 1.77
C PHE A 115 1.11 10.31 0.99
N ASN A 116 1.68 10.27 -0.20
CA ASN A 116 1.71 9.07 -1.02
C ASN A 116 2.74 8.07 -0.49
N ASN A 117 2.27 7.11 0.30
CA ASN A 117 3.08 6.14 1.00
C ASN A 117 3.94 5.28 0.04
N ILE A 118 3.35 4.81 -1.06
CA ILE A 118 4.05 4.01 -2.09
C ILE A 118 5.15 4.82 -2.77
N SER A 119 4.84 6.06 -3.15
CA SER A 119 5.81 6.90 -3.86
C SER A 119 6.97 7.26 -2.95
N VAL A 120 6.71 7.60 -1.69
CA VAL A 120 7.78 7.86 -0.70
C VAL A 120 8.68 6.63 -0.55
N SER A 121 8.12 5.44 -0.39
CA SER A 121 8.91 4.23 -0.16
C SER A 121 9.70 3.77 -1.39
N LEU A 122 9.12 3.84 -2.59
CA LEU A 122 9.83 3.49 -3.84
C LEU A 122 10.94 4.49 -4.15
N LEU A 123 10.68 5.79 -4.01
CA LEU A 123 11.67 6.82 -4.32
C LEU A 123 12.80 6.87 -3.29
N LYS A 124 12.54 6.44 -2.05
CA LYS A 124 13.58 6.17 -1.06
C LYS A 124 14.55 5.09 -1.56
N LEU A 125 14.05 3.92 -1.94
CA LEU A 125 14.89 2.84 -2.48
C LEU A 125 15.63 3.26 -3.76
N TYR A 126 14.96 3.99 -4.66
CA TYR A 126 15.59 4.51 -5.88
C TYR A 126 16.74 5.46 -5.58
N SER A 127 16.55 6.40 -4.63
CA SER A 127 17.60 7.37 -4.24
C SER A 127 18.85 6.71 -3.65
N GLU A 128 18.70 5.50 -3.09
CA GLU A 128 19.79 4.69 -2.54
C GLU A 128 20.43 3.77 -3.58
N GLY A 129 20.00 3.84 -4.85
CA GLY A 129 20.49 3.01 -5.94
C GLY A 129 20.08 1.54 -5.85
N LYS A 130 19.09 1.21 -5.01
CA LYS A 130 18.65 -0.18 -4.75
C LYS A 130 17.78 -0.73 -5.87
N ILE A 131 16.94 0.11 -6.47
CA ILE A 131 16.02 -0.25 -7.55
C ILE A 131 16.08 0.80 -8.66
N LYS A 132 15.67 0.43 -9.87
CA LYS A 132 15.39 1.32 -11.01
C LYS A 132 13.97 1.13 -11.55
N SER A 133 13.32 0.02 -11.23
CA SER A 133 11.94 -0.23 -11.65
C SER A 133 11.07 -0.84 -10.56
N ALA A 134 9.77 -0.56 -10.64
CA ALA A 134 8.77 -1.13 -9.75
C ALA A 134 7.49 -1.47 -10.50
N PHE A 135 6.78 -2.48 -10.01
CA PHE A 135 5.39 -2.72 -10.40
C PHE A 135 4.46 -2.44 -9.23
N VAL A 136 3.47 -1.58 -9.46
CA VAL A 136 2.40 -1.23 -8.52
C VAL A 136 1.12 -1.91 -8.99
N LEU A 137 0.63 -2.89 -8.21
CA LEU A 137 -0.75 -3.35 -8.33
C LEU A 137 -1.60 -2.52 -7.37
N ASP A 138 -2.52 -1.74 -7.91
CA ASP A 138 -3.43 -0.91 -7.13
C ASP A 138 -4.85 -1.40 -7.30
N PHE A 139 -5.22 -2.32 -6.39
CA PHE A 139 -6.49 -3.01 -6.39
C PHE A 139 -7.53 -2.36 -5.45
N ASP A 140 -7.20 -1.20 -4.87
CA ASP A 140 -8.21 -0.33 -4.28
C ASP A 140 -9.30 -0.01 -5.31
N LEU A 141 -10.56 0.09 -4.86
CA LEU A 141 -11.70 0.41 -5.73
C LEU A 141 -11.48 1.72 -6.50
N HIS A 142 -10.80 2.68 -5.88
CA HIS A 142 -10.57 3.99 -6.46
C HIS A 142 -9.25 4.01 -7.22
N THR A 143 -9.24 4.69 -8.37
CA THR A 143 -8.00 4.91 -9.11
C THR A 143 -7.02 5.71 -8.26
N GLY A 144 -5.84 5.14 -7.98
CA GLY A 144 -4.74 5.82 -7.29
C GLY A 144 -4.07 6.87 -8.16
N ASP A 145 -4.75 7.98 -8.40
CA ASP A 145 -4.30 9.10 -9.21
C ASP A 145 -3.02 9.74 -8.67
N GLY A 146 -2.78 9.70 -7.37
CA GLY A 146 -1.54 10.14 -6.74
C GLY A 146 -0.34 9.26 -7.13
N ASN A 147 -0.53 7.93 -7.18
CA ASN A 147 0.51 7.00 -7.65
C ASN A 147 0.89 7.33 -9.10
N ILE A 148 -0.10 7.53 -9.96
CA ILE A 148 0.09 7.89 -11.38
C ILE A 148 0.79 9.25 -11.50
N ASN A 149 0.32 10.26 -10.76
CA ASN A 149 0.88 11.61 -10.78
C ASN A 149 2.38 11.64 -10.48
N ILE A 150 2.81 10.93 -9.43
CA ILE A 150 4.19 11.00 -8.93
C ILE A 150 5.14 10.06 -9.67
N LEU A 151 4.67 8.88 -10.09
CA LEU A 151 5.54 7.81 -10.57
C LEU A 151 5.63 7.71 -12.10
N THR A 152 4.63 8.17 -12.86
CA THR A 152 4.61 8.00 -14.32
C THR A 152 5.39 9.07 -15.07
N PHE A 153 5.30 10.34 -14.66
CA PHE A 153 5.86 11.48 -15.41
C PHE A 153 7.18 11.99 -14.83
N ARG A 154 8.09 11.07 -14.50
CA ARG A 154 9.41 11.41 -13.96
C ARG A 154 10.40 11.79 -15.06
N ASN A 155 11.32 12.68 -14.74
CA ASN A 155 12.41 13.12 -15.62
C ASN A 155 13.75 12.42 -15.32
N ASP A 156 13.72 11.33 -14.56
CA ASP A 156 14.88 10.51 -14.21
C ASP A 156 14.71 9.07 -14.71
N ASP A 157 15.67 8.20 -14.37
CA ASP A 157 15.72 6.83 -14.89
C ASP A 157 14.77 5.84 -14.16
N PHE A 158 13.98 6.31 -13.18
CA PHE A 158 13.05 5.45 -12.45
C PHE A 158 11.84 5.08 -13.31
N ARG A 159 11.44 3.81 -13.29
CA ARG A 159 10.33 3.29 -14.12
C ARG A 159 9.30 2.56 -13.26
N ALA A 160 8.09 3.11 -13.17
CA ALA A 160 6.97 2.41 -12.55
C ALA A 160 5.99 1.91 -13.63
N LYS A 161 5.62 0.62 -13.55
CA LYS A 161 4.42 0.10 -14.21
C LYS A 161 3.32 0.05 -13.17
N ILE A 162 2.14 0.60 -13.47
CA ILE A 162 1.00 0.68 -12.55
C ILE A 162 -0.19 0.01 -13.22
N LEU A 163 -0.87 -0.87 -12.50
CA LEU A 163 -2.17 -1.42 -12.90
C LEU A 163 -3.21 -1.05 -11.83
N ASN A 164 -4.25 -0.35 -12.26
CA ASN A 164 -5.51 -0.21 -11.54
C ASN A 164 -6.55 -1.07 -12.27
N PRO A 165 -6.88 -2.29 -11.78
CA PRO A 165 -7.78 -3.16 -12.51
C PRO A 165 -9.20 -2.57 -12.58
N ASP A 166 -9.82 -2.58 -13.76
CA ASP A 166 -11.10 -1.90 -14.01
C ASP A 166 -12.25 -2.85 -14.38
N SER A 167 -11.97 -4.16 -14.45
CA SER A 167 -12.97 -5.15 -14.84
C SER A 167 -14.16 -5.19 -13.87
N SER A 168 -15.37 -5.01 -14.41
CA SER A 168 -16.62 -5.08 -13.64
C SER A 168 -17.05 -6.51 -13.26
N GLY A 169 -16.37 -7.54 -13.77
CA GLY A 169 -16.67 -8.94 -13.50
C GLY A 169 -15.54 -9.61 -12.74
N ARG A 170 -15.87 -10.31 -11.64
CA ARG A 170 -14.91 -10.99 -10.76
C ARG A 170 -13.85 -11.83 -11.49
N THR A 171 -14.28 -12.72 -12.40
CA THR A 171 -13.35 -13.56 -13.18
C THR A 171 -12.51 -12.73 -14.16
N GLY A 172 -13.10 -11.68 -14.73
CA GLY A 172 -12.40 -10.74 -15.60
C GLY A 172 -11.31 -9.98 -14.85
N TYR A 173 -11.62 -9.53 -13.63
CA TYR A 173 -10.71 -8.80 -12.74
C TYR A 173 -9.45 -9.61 -12.44
N ILE A 174 -9.60 -10.84 -11.97
CA ILE A 174 -8.44 -11.71 -11.67
C ILE A 174 -7.64 -12.03 -12.94
N LYS A 175 -8.34 -12.27 -14.06
CA LYS A 175 -7.68 -12.54 -15.34
C LYS A 175 -6.89 -11.33 -15.85
N GLU A 176 -7.43 -10.13 -15.72
CA GLU A 176 -6.76 -8.88 -16.07
C GLU A 176 -5.45 -8.72 -15.30
N VAL A 177 -5.49 -8.86 -13.96
CA VAL A 177 -4.29 -8.80 -13.11
C VAL A 177 -3.26 -9.84 -13.54
N GLN A 178 -3.70 -11.08 -13.74
CA GLN A 178 -2.81 -12.15 -14.16
C GLN A 178 -2.16 -11.86 -15.52
N THR A 179 -2.95 -11.49 -16.54
CA THR A 179 -2.44 -11.21 -17.89
C THR A 179 -1.45 -10.05 -17.88
N TYR A 180 -1.73 -8.97 -17.15
CA TYR A 180 -0.80 -7.86 -17.03
C TYR A 180 0.54 -8.32 -16.40
N MET A 181 0.49 -9.09 -15.31
CA MET A 181 1.70 -9.61 -14.66
C MET A 181 2.48 -10.61 -15.53
N GLU A 182 1.82 -11.33 -16.43
CA GLU A 182 2.48 -12.24 -17.39
C GLU A 182 3.34 -11.50 -18.42
N GLU A 183 2.93 -10.30 -18.79
CA GLU A 183 3.60 -9.42 -19.74
C GLU A 183 4.67 -8.53 -19.09
N LEU A 184 4.78 -8.55 -17.76
CA LEU A 184 5.81 -7.81 -17.04
C LEU A 184 7.21 -8.38 -17.31
N ASP A 185 8.14 -7.44 -17.48
CA ASP A 185 9.57 -7.66 -17.58
C ASP A 185 10.32 -6.54 -16.84
N ASN A 186 11.59 -6.80 -16.49
CA ASN A 186 12.52 -5.81 -15.93
C ASN A 186 11.95 -5.05 -14.72
N ILE A 187 11.42 -5.76 -13.71
CA ILE A 187 10.90 -5.19 -12.46
C ILE A 187 11.87 -5.53 -11.32
N ASP A 188 12.26 -4.55 -10.50
CA ASP A 188 13.12 -4.79 -9.34
C ASP A 188 12.35 -5.05 -8.04
N ILE A 189 11.09 -4.61 -7.95
CA ILE A 189 10.23 -4.78 -6.77
C ILE A 189 8.75 -4.69 -7.11
N PHE A 190 7.93 -5.48 -6.41
CA PHE A 190 6.47 -5.44 -6.47
C PHE A 190 5.92 -4.69 -5.25
N VAL A 191 4.90 -3.87 -5.45
CA VAL A 191 4.13 -3.25 -4.37
C VAL A 191 2.63 -3.38 -4.61
N ALA A 192 1.90 -3.72 -3.56
CA ALA A 192 0.44 -3.66 -3.56
C ALA A 192 -0.02 -2.37 -2.88
N SER A 193 -0.77 -1.55 -3.61
CA SER A 193 -1.67 -0.54 -3.06
C SER A 193 -2.95 -1.30 -2.67
N ALA A 194 -3.00 -1.77 -1.43
CA ALA A 194 -3.91 -2.81 -0.99
C ALA A 194 -5.17 -2.22 -0.34
N GLY A 195 -6.12 -1.81 -1.19
CA GLY A 195 -7.47 -1.42 -0.78
C GLY A 195 -8.44 -2.60 -0.80
N PHE A 196 -9.24 -2.75 0.25
CA PHE A 196 -10.19 -3.86 0.39
C PHE A 196 -11.66 -3.43 0.22
N ASP A 197 -11.88 -2.19 -0.23
CA ASP A 197 -13.18 -1.59 -0.50
C ASP A 197 -13.81 -2.09 -1.81
N GLN A 198 -13.07 -2.78 -2.68
CA GLN A 198 -13.63 -3.55 -3.79
C GLN A 198 -14.43 -4.80 -3.31
N GLY A 199 -14.41 -5.09 -2.00
CA GLY A 199 -14.99 -6.28 -1.39
C GLY A 199 -16.50 -6.42 -1.63
N ILE A 200 -16.99 -7.66 -1.69
CA ILE A 200 -18.40 -7.99 -1.94
C ILE A 200 -19.36 -7.37 -0.90
N GLU A 201 -18.91 -7.28 0.35
CA GLU A 201 -19.62 -6.67 1.47
C GLU A 201 -19.12 -5.26 1.81
N ASP A 202 -18.29 -4.67 0.95
CA ASP A 202 -17.80 -3.29 1.05
C ASP A 202 -18.29 -2.48 -0.19
N TRP A 203 -17.82 -1.25 -0.37
CA TRP A 203 -18.36 -0.30 -1.36
C TRP A 203 -18.40 -0.80 -2.81
N GLY A 204 -17.43 -1.62 -3.22
CA GLY A 204 -17.27 -2.07 -4.61
C GLY A 204 -18.08 -3.30 -4.98
N HIS A 205 -18.62 -4.04 -4.00
CA HIS A 205 -19.54 -5.18 -4.21
C HIS A 205 -19.05 -6.25 -5.21
N LEU A 206 -17.74 -6.50 -5.31
CA LEU A 206 -17.19 -7.36 -6.37
C LEU A 206 -16.37 -8.55 -5.86
N LEU A 207 -15.35 -8.31 -5.04
CA LEU A 207 -14.34 -9.31 -4.70
C LEU A 207 -14.67 -10.07 -3.41
N TYR A 208 -14.56 -11.40 -3.47
CA TYR A 208 -14.68 -12.27 -2.31
C TYR A 208 -13.32 -12.47 -1.63
N PRO A 209 -13.28 -12.95 -0.37
CA PRO A 209 -12.03 -13.30 0.31
C PRO A 209 -11.10 -14.21 -0.53
N GLU A 210 -11.65 -15.14 -1.31
CA GLU A 210 -10.86 -16.05 -2.15
C GLU A 210 -10.18 -15.34 -3.32
N ASP A 211 -10.73 -14.21 -3.77
CA ASP A 211 -10.14 -13.39 -4.83
C ASP A 211 -8.93 -12.61 -4.29
N TYR A 212 -9.05 -12.07 -3.08
CA TYR A 212 -7.91 -11.46 -2.38
C TYR A 212 -6.78 -12.47 -2.12
N LEU A 213 -7.12 -13.71 -1.78
CA LEU A 213 -6.15 -14.82 -1.69
C LEU A 213 -5.44 -15.04 -3.03
N GLU A 214 -6.17 -15.02 -4.14
CA GLU A 214 -5.60 -15.21 -5.47
C GLU A 214 -4.72 -14.02 -5.89
N LEU A 215 -5.12 -12.78 -5.63
CA LEU A 215 -4.29 -11.60 -5.84
C LEU A 215 -2.95 -11.72 -5.09
N GLY A 216 -2.99 -12.15 -3.83
CA GLY A 216 -1.78 -12.42 -3.04
C GLY A 216 -0.87 -13.48 -3.69
N LYS A 217 -1.45 -14.60 -4.15
CA LYS A 217 -0.72 -15.68 -4.84
C LYS A 217 -0.09 -15.23 -6.14
N LEU A 218 -0.81 -14.43 -6.94
CA LEU A 218 -0.30 -13.86 -8.18
C LEU A 218 0.91 -12.97 -7.89
N MET A 219 0.79 -12.03 -6.95
CA MET A 219 1.92 -11.17 -6.55
C MET A 219 3.13 -11.97 -6.08
N LYS A 220 2.92 -13.01 -5.25
CA LYS A 220 4.00 -13.93 -4.86
C LYS A 220 4.66 -14.57 -6.07
N LYS A 221 3.89 -15.27 -6.90
CA LYS A 221 4.37 -16.02 -8.07
C LYS A 221 5.20 -15.13 -9.01
N TYR A 222 4.70 -13.95 -9.38
CA TYR A 222 5.39 -13.08 -10.33
C TYR A 222 6.56 -12.32 -9.71
N SER A 223 6.50 -11.96 -8.43
CA SER A 223 7.68 -11.38 -7.76
C SER A 223 8.82 -12.39 -7.62
N GLU A 224 8.54 -13.65 -7.30
CA GLU A 224 9.55 -14.72 -7.24
C GLU A 224 10.19 -14.97 -8.61
N LYS A 225 9.38 -14.87 -9.68
CA LYS A 225 9.84 -15.02 -11.07
C LYS A 225 10.69 -13.84 -11.55
N LEU A 226 10.32 -12.60 -11.22
CA LEU A 226 10.86 -11.40 -11.87
C LEU A 226 11.85 -10.62 -11.02
N CYS A 227 11.74 -10.68 -9.69
CA CYS A 227 12.48 -9.80 -8.79
C CYS A 227 12.88 -10.49 -7.48
N GLU A 228 13.29 -11.76 -7.53
CA GLU A 228 13.78 -12.52 -6.37
C GLU A 228 12.80 -12.55 -5.17
N GLY A 229 11.50 -12.46 -5.45
CA GLY A 229 10.46 -12.46 -4.41
C GLY A 229 10.28 -11.14 -3.69
N ARG A 230 10.99 -10.06 -4.09
CA ARG A 230 10.89 -8.72 -3.49
C ARG A 230 9.49 -8.14 -3.68
N ARG A 231 8.68 -8.20 -2.63
CA ARG A 231 7.32 -7.65 -2.64
C ARG A 231 6.91 -7.10 -1.28
N TYR A 232 6.15 -6.03 -1.28
CA TYR A 232 5.45 -5.54 -0.11
C TYR A 232 4.03 -5.09 -0.45
N ALA A 233 3.21 -4.91 0.56
CA ALA A 233 1.86 -4.38 0.41
C ALA A 233 1.61 -3.31 1.47
N LEU A 234 0.85 -2.28 1.14
CA LEU A 234 0.47 -1.20 2.03
C LEU A 234 -1.05 -1.12 2.08
N LEU A 235 -1.64 -1.07 3.28
CA LEU A 235 -3.08 -0.90 3.44
C LEU A 235 -3.53 0.48 2.90
N GLU A 236 -4.53 0.50 2.04
CA GLU A 236 -5.20 1.71 1.51
C GLU A 236 -6.64 1.79 2.03
N GLY A 237 -7.65 1.61 1.17
CA GLY A 237 -9.09 1.61 1.47
C GLY A 237 -9.63 0.31 2.08
N GLY A 238 -10.95 0.27 2.28
CA GLY A 238 -11.69 -0.78 2.97
C GLY A 238 -12.31 -0.26 4.26
N TYR A 239 -13.64 -0.29 4.32
CA TYR A 239 -14.42 0.56 5.23
C TYR A 239 -15.53 -0.20 5.96
N ASN A 240 -15.84 -1.44 5.56
CA ASN A 240 -16.65 -2.33 6.37
C ASN A 240 -15.76 -3.08 7.39
N HIS A 241 -15.83 -2.63 8.64
CA HIS A 241 -14.99 -3.11 9.75
C HIS A 241 -15.22 -4.60 10.09
N GLU A 242 -16.38 -5.17 9.76
CA GLU A 242 -16.69 -6.57 10.05
C GLU A 242 -15.97 -7.53 9.09
N VAL A 243 -15.81 -7.12 7.82
CA VAL A 243 -15.30 -7.98 6.75
C VAL A 243 -13.86 -7.67 6.36
N LEU A 244 -13.39 -6.44 6.59
CA LEU A 244 -12.02 -6.01 6.31
C LEU A 244 -10.96 -6.96 6.90
N PRO A 245 -11.05 -7.43 8.17
CA PRO A 245 -10.07 -8.36 8.73
C PRO A 245 -9.97 -9.67 7.94
N LYS A 246 -11.12 -10.20 7.49
CA LYS A 246 -11.19 -11.45 6.74
C LYS A 246 -10.52 -11.30 5.37
N ASN A 247 -10.80 -10.21 4.66
CA ASN A 247 -10.22 -9.94 3.34
C ASN A 247 -8.70 -9.74 3.43
N VAL A 248 -8.24 -8.95 4.42
CA VAL A 248 -6.81 -8.73 4.67
C VAL A 248 -6.09 -10.03 4.99
N ASN A 249 -6.63 -10.86 5.89
CA ASN A 249 -6.02 -12.15 6.23
C ASN A 249 -5.96 -13.05 4.99
N SER A 250 -7.02 -13.16 4.20
CA SER A 250 -7.01 -13.95 2.95
C SER A 250 -5.93 -13.50 1.98
N PHE A 251 -5.78 -12.18 1.75
CA PHE A 251 -4.68 -11.65 0.95
C PHE A 251 -3.32 -12.06 1.52
N CYS A 252 -3.09 -11.85 2.82
CA CYS A 252 -1.83 -12.20 3.48
C CYS A 252 -1.49 -13.69 3.38
N GLN A 253 -2.48 -14.59 3.41
CA GLN A 253 -2.25 -16.03 3.24
C GLN A 253 -1.74 -16.39 1.84
N GLY A 254 -2.17 -15.67 0.80
CA GLY A 254 -1.68 -15.86 -0.57
C GLY A 254 -0.36 -15.14 -0.81
N PHE A 255 -0.18 -14.00 -0.14
CA PHE A 255 0.93 -13.09 -0.33
C PHE A 255 2.23 -13.54 0.37
N LYS A 256 2.17 -14.29 1.47
CA LYS A 256 3.36 -14.82 2.18
C LYS A 256 4.14 -15.84 1.33
#